data_AF-A0A1R1WY02-F1
#
_entry.id   AF-A0A1R1WY02-F1
#
_cell.length_a   1.000
_cell.length_b   1.000
_cell.length_c   1.000
_cell.angle_alpha   90.00
_cell.angle_beta   90.00
_cell.angle_gamma   90.00
#
_symmetry.space_group_name_H-M   'P 1'
#
loop_
_entity.id
_entity.type
_entity.pdbx_description
1 polymer ?
#
loop_
_entity_poly.entity_id
_entity_poly.type
_entity_poly.pdbx_seq_one_letter_code
_entity_poly.pdbx_strand_id
1 'polypeptide(L)'
;RRQFNLIDDQLLRYKYLNNFEKAISKLEEQYKWLTSNDQYTSLKHEGDKVIVFERGNLVWAFNFHPTNSYTDYRIGVPKAGTYKQVLNSDDKQFLGHNRVDPDTEYFTVNETWNNRPNYMQIYLPSRTAIVFALN
;
A
#
# COMPACT_ATOMS: atom_id res chain seq x y z
N ARG A 1 -30.01 9.20 13.91
CA ARG A 1 -29.54 7.89 14.42
C ARG A 1 -28.36 7.40 13.59
N ARG A 2 -27.48 6.53 14.12
CA ARG A 2 -26.45 5.81 13.34
C ARG A 2 -26.95 4.39 13.06
N GLN A 3 -26.68 3.86 11.86
CA GLN A 3 -27.08 2.51 11.45
C GLN A 3 -25.91 1.54 11.59
N PHE A 4 -25.48 1.27 12.82
CA PHE A 4 -24.32 0.40 13.06
C PHE A 4 -24.59 -1.07 12.66
N ASN A 5 -25.85 -1.49 12.62
CA ASN A 5 -26.22 -2.82 12.12
C ASN A 5 -25.80 -3.09 10.66
N LEU A 6 -25.50 -2.05 9.87
CA LEU A 6 -25.09 -2.22 8.46
C LEU A 6 -23.77 -2.99 8.31
N ILE A 7 -22.88 -2.96 9.31
CA ILE A 7 -21.61 -3.72 9.27
C ILE A 7 -21.79 -5.20 9.62
N ASP A 8 -22.89 -5.55 10.29
CA ASP A 8 -23.17 -6.92 10.75
C ASP A 8 -23.91 -7.74 9.67
N ASP A 9 -24.68 -7.07 8.82
CA ASP A 9 -25.40 -7.70 7.71
C ASP A 9 -24.44 -8.25 6.65
N GLN A 10 -24.42 -9.59 6.54
CA GLN A 10 -23.52 -10.28 5.62
C GLN A 10 -23.87 -10.14 4.14
N LEU A 11 -25.09 -9.69 3.81
CA LEU A 11 -25.51 -9.41 2.44
C LEU A 11 -25.06 -8.02 1.96
N LEU A 12 -24.66 -7.15 2.89
CA LEU A 12 -24.15 -5.81 2.59
C LEU A 12 -22.62 -5.78 2.48
N ARG A 13 -22.12 -4.69 1.89
CA ARG A 13 -20.68 -4.48 1.63
C ARG A 13 -19.99 -3.58 2.66
N TYR A 14 -20.71 -3.01 3.63
CA TYR A 14 -20.11 -2.11 4.63
C TYR A 14 -19.04 -2.78 5.48
N LYS A 15 -19.18 -4.09 5.73
CA LYS A 15 -18.20 -4.91 6.46
C LYS A 15 -16.78 -4.83 5.86
N TYR A 16 -16.66 -4.68 4.55
CA TYR A 16 -15.36 -4.61 3.88
C TYR A 16 -14.62 -3.29 4.16
N LEU A 17 -15.34 -2.17 4.16
CA LEU A 17 -14.78 -0.88 4.57
C LEU A 17 -14.39 -0.88 6.05
N ASN A 18 -15.23 -1.48 6.89
CA ASN A 18 -14.95 -1.66 8.32
C ASN A 18 -13.72 -2.56 8.57
N ASN A 19 -13.54 -3.61 7.78
CA ASN A 19 -12.35 -4.46 7.87
C ASN A 19 -11.09 -3.71 7.46
N PHE A 20 -11.17 -2.88 6.40
CA PHE A 20 -10.03 -2.08 5.95
C PHE A 20 -9.62 -1.04 6.98
N GLU A 21 -10.58 -0.36 7.62
CA GLU A 21 -10.30 0.56 8.72
C GLU A 21 -9.61 -0.16 9.88
N LYS A 22 -10.14 -1.31 10.32
CA LYS A 22 -9.53 -2.12 11.39
C LYS A 22 -8.10 -2.53 11.04
N ALA A 23 -7.84 -2.87 9.77
CA ALA A 23 -6.51 -3.25 9.31
C ALA A 23 -5.53 -2.07 9.32
N ILE A 24 -5.97 -0.87 8.90
CA ILE A 24 -5.16 0.36 9.01
C ILE A 24 -4.84 0.65 10.49
N SER A 25 -5.84 0.59 11.37
CA SER A 25 -5.64 0.85 12.81
C SER A 25 -4.65 -0.14 13.44
N LYS A 26 -4.73 -1.43 13.10
CA LYS A 26 -3.75 -2.44 13.54
C LYS A 26 -2.36 -2.22 12.96
N LEU A 27 -2.27 -1.82 11.68
CA LEU A 27 -1.00 -1.51 11.06
C LEU A 27 -0.35 -0.32 11.80
N GLU A 28 -1.13 0.68 12.21
CA GLU A 28 -0.63 1.82 12.98
C GLU A 28 -0.12 1.34 14.34
N GLU A 29 -0.89 0.47 15.00
CA GLU A 29 -0.51 -0.10 16.28
C GLU A 29 0.84 -0.83 16.21
N GLN A 30 1.11 -1.52 15.10
CA GLN A 30 2.34 -2.27 14.87
C GLN A 30 3.53 -1.39 14.45
N TYR A 31 3.32 -0.45 13.53
CA TYR A 31 4.42 0.30 12.88
C TYR A 31 4.59 1.73 13.38
N LYS A 32 3.64 2.27 14.14
CA LYS A 32 3.68 3.60 14.78
C LYS A 32 4.04 4.74 13.83
N TRP A 33 3.59 4.69 12.58
CA TRP A 33 3.95 5.70 11.58
C TRP A 33 3.38 7.09 11.90
N LEU A 34 2.29 7.19 12.67
CA LEU A 34 1.69 8.48 13.02
C LEU A 34 2.62 9.32 13.91
N THR A 35 3.35 8.67 14.81
CA THR A 35 4.32 9.30 15.72
C THR A 35 5.72 9.39 15.14
N SER A 36 5.95 8.89 13.93
CA SER A 36 7.25 8.99 13.27
C SER A 36 7.48 10.40 12.72
N ASN A 37 8.70 10.91 12.92
CA ASN A 37 9.19 12.13 12.26
C ASN A 37 9.70 11.86 10.84
N ASP A 38 9.93 10.59 10.48
CA ASP A 38 10.42 10.20 9.17
C ASP A 38 9.27 10.22 8.18
N GLN A 39 9.29 11.18 7.27
CA GLN A 39 8.32 11.30 6.19
C GLN A 39 9.01 11.81 4.92
N TYR A 40 8.71 11.17 3.79
CA TYR A 40 9.24 11.62 2.51
C TYR A 40 8.36 11.16 1.35
N THR A 41 8.06 12.06 0.41
CA THR A 41 7.32 11.69 -0.81
C THR A 41 8.30 11.53 -1.96
N SER A 42 8.52 10.29 -2.40
CA SER A 42 9.45 9.97 -3.49
C SER A 42 8.81 10.18 -4.87
N LEU A 43 7.50 9.93 -5.03
CA LEU A 43 6.84 10.04 -6.33
C LEU A 43 5.47 10.73 -6.23
N LYS A 44 5.23 11.64 -7.17
CA LYS A 44 3.95 12.33 -7.43
C LYS A 44 3.75 12.40 -8.94
N HIS A 45 3.38 11.28 -9.55
CA HIS A 45 3.34 11.15 -11.01
C HIS A 45 1.95 11.48 -11.55
N GLU A 46 1.80 12.67 -12.15
CA GLU A 46 0.52 13.17 -12.64
C GLU A 46 -0.04 12.34 -13.81
N GLY A 47 0.78 11.82 -14.72
CA GLY A 47 0.31 11.00 -15.85
C GLY A 47 -0.30 9.69 -15.34
N ASP A 48 0.57 8.84 -14.79
CA ASP A 48 0.23 7.56 -14.18
C ASP A 48 -0.79 7.63 -13.03
N LYS A 49 -0.99 8.80 -12.42
CA LYS A 49 -1.79 9.01 -11.20
C LYS A 49 -1.28 8.19 -10.02
N VAL A 50 0.05 8.10 -9.88
CA VAL A 50 0.71 7.32 -8.83
C VAL A 50 1.37 8.23 -7.80
N ILE A 51 1.15 7.93 -6.52
CA ILE A 51 1.83 8.58 -5.40
C ILE A 51 2.59 7.51 -4.62
N VAL A 52 3.86 7.77 -4.33
CA VAL A 52 4.68 6.94 -3.44
C VAL A 52 5.30 7.81 -2.38
N PHE A 53 5.17 7.38 -1.12
CA PHE A 53 5.82 8.03 0.00
C PHE A 53 6.23 7.04 1.08
N GLU A 54 7.16 7.47 1.92
CA GLU A 54 7.59 6.78 3.12
C GLU A 54 7.05 7.52 4.35
N ARG A 55 6.64 6.76 5.36
CA ARG A 55 6.35 7.29 6.68
C ARG A 55 6.73 6.25 7.74
N GLY A 56 7.63 6.61 8.65
CA GLY A 56 8.31 5.63 9.51
C GLY A 56 9.01 4.55 8.70
N ASN A 57 8.82 3.30 9.06
CA ASN A 57 9.44 2.15 8.38
C ASN A 57 8.60 1.58 7.23
N LEU A 58 7.57 2.32 6.77
CA LEU A 58 6.64 1.86 5.74
C LEU A 58 6.83 2.63 4.43
N VAL A 59 6.71 1.91 3.32
CA VAL A 59 6.62 2.46 1.97
C VAL A 59 5.19 2.30 1.47
N TRP A 60 4.56 3.41 1.09
CA TRP A 60 3.17 3.46 0.66
C TRP A 60 3.11 3.75 -0.83
N ALA A 61 2.42 2.91 -1.60
CA ALA A 61 2.18 3.09 -3.03
C ALA A 61 0.68 3.17 -3.31
N PHE A 62 0.25 4.27 -3.90
CA PHE A 62 -1.13 4.51 -4.30
C PHE A 62 -1.22 4.65 -5.81
N ASN A 63 -2.11 3.90 -6.45
CA ASN A 63 -2.49 4.09 -7.85
C ASN A 63 -3.92 4.61 -7.93
N PHE A 64 -4.06 5.89 -8.24
CA PHE A 64 -5.34 6.55 -8.44
C PHE A 64 -5.83 6.50 -9.90
N HIS A 65 -5.09 5.85 -10.82
CA HIS A 65 -5.52 5.75 -12.20
C HIS A 65 -6.85 5.02 -12.27
N PRO A 66 -7.84 5.53 -13.03
CA PRO A 66 -9.17 4.90 -13.09
C PRO A 66 -9.17 3.53 -13.77
N THR A 67 -8.17 3.26 -14.63
CA THR A 67 -8.15 2.10 -15.53
C THR A 67 -6.81 1.40 -15.67
N ASN A 68 -5.68 2.04 -15.36
CA ASN A 68 -4.37 1.53 -15.71
C ASN A 68 -3.77 0.83 -14.51
N SER A 69 -3.32 -0.40 -14.75
CA SER A 69 -2.52 -1.19 -13.83
C SER A 69 -1.10 -1.22 -14.37
N TYR A 70 -0.11 -1.20 -13.50
CA TYR A 70 1.30 -1.16 -13.89
C TYR A 70 2.00 -2.42 -13.43
N THR A 71 2.61 -3.15 -14.35
CA THR A 71 3.55 -4.24 -14.04
C THR A 71 4.96 -3.67 -13.93
N ASP A 72 5.79 -4.28 -13.09
CA ASP A 72 7.20 -3.93 -12.93
C ASP A 72 7.47 -2.46 -12.60
N TYR A 73 6.50 -1.79 -11.95
CA TYR A 73 6.54 -0.36 -11.66
C TYR A 73 7.62 -0.07 -10.61
N ARG A 74 8.60 0.78 -10.97
CA ARG A 74 9.72 1.10 -10.09
C ARG A 74 9.32 2.14 -9.04
N ILE A 75 9.50 1.79 -7.78
CA ILE A 75 9.35 2.71 -6.66
C ILE A 75 10.68 2.83 -5.91
N GLY A 76 11.06 4.06 -5.55
CA GLY A 76 12.29 4.31 -4.79
C GLY A 76 12.09 3.97 -3.32
N VAL A 77 13.10 3.35 -2.69
CA VAL A 77 13.07 2.94 -1.28
C VAL A 77 14.39 3.28 -0.54
N PRO A 78 14.33 3.61 0.76
CA PRO A 78 15.49 4.15 1.47
C PRO A 78 16.51 3.08 1.89
N LYS A 79 16.07 1.84 2.12
CA LYS A 79 16.89 0.75 2.63
C LYS A 79 16.93 -0.39 1.61
N ALA A 80 18.10 -1.00 1.46
CA ALA A 80 18.24 -2.24 0.71
C ALA A 80 17.72 -3.43 1.54
N GLY A 81 17.39 -4.52 0.86
CA GLY A 81 16.86 -5.76 1.43
C GLY A 81 15.62 -6.27 0.68
N THR A 82 14.80 -7.04 1.38
CA THR A 82 13.59 -7.68 0.87
C THR A 82 12.38 -7.12 1.58
N TYR A 83 11.44 -6.57 0.82
CA TYR A 83 10.19 -6.03 1.34
C TYR A 83 9.06 -7.05 1.18
N LYS A 84 8.07 -6.98 2.07
CA LYS A 84 6.78 -7.69 1.96
C LYS A 84 5.62 -6.70 2.06
N GLN A 85 4.50 -7.06 1.44
CA GLN A 85 3.26 -6.32 1.66
C GLN A 85 2.77 -6.55 3.08
N VAL A 86 2.38 -5.46 3.75
CA VAL A 86 1.81 -5.49 5.11
C VAL A 86 0.37 -5.00 5.15
N LEU A 87 -0.07 -4.34 4.08
CA LEU A 87 -1.46 -4.01 3.81
C LEU A 87 -1.66 -3.90 2.30
N ASN A 88 -2.74 -4.49 1.77
CA ASN A 88 -3.13 -4.35 0.38
C ASN A 88 -4.64 -4.12 0.29
N SER A 89 -5.05 -2.95 -0.20
CA SER A 89 -6.48 -2.62 -0.34
C SER A 89 -7.20 -3.50 -1.36
N ASP A 90 -6.47 -4.22 -2.22
CA ASP A 90 -7.02 -5.15 -3.21
C ASP A 90 -7.31 -6.55 -2.62
N ASP A 91 -7.04 -6.81 -1.34
CA ASP A 91 -7.34 -8.12 -0.73
C ASP A 91 -8.84 -8.42 -0.68
N LYS A 92 -9.22 -9.71 -0.76
CA LYS A 92 -10.63 -10.15 -0.70
C LYS A 92 -11.34 -9.70 0.58
N GLN A 93 -10.63 -9.63 1.70
CA GLN A 93 -11.18 -9.19 2.99
C GLN A 93 -11.65 -7.73 3.00
N PHE A 94 -11.23 -6.94 1.99
CA PHE A 94 -11.63 -5.55 1.77
C PHE A 94 -12.46 -5.37 0.49
N LEU A 95 -12.98 -6.46 -0.09
CA LEU A 95 -13.71 -6.49 -1.37
C LEU A 95 -12.87 -6.03 -2.56
N GLY A 96 -11.55 -6.19 -2.49
CA GLY A 96 -10.69 -6.04 -3.66
C GLY A 96 -10.73 -7.26 -4.57
N HIS A 97 -9.96 -7.20 -5.65
CA HIS A 97 -9.93 -8.23 -6.69
C HIS A 97 -8.88 -9.33 -6.45
N ASN A 98 -8.06 -9.20 -5.41
CA ASN A 98 -7.05 -10.16 -4.98
C ASN A 98 -6.03 -10.48 -6.07
N ARG A 99 -5.51 -9.42 -6.71
CA ARG A 99 -4.64 -9.54 -7.89
C ARG A 99 -3.15 -9.59 -7.54
N VAL A 100 -2.79 -9.27 -6.31
CA VAL A 100 -1.39 -9.30 -5.83
C VAL A 100 -1.26 -10.47 -4.88
N ASP A 101 -0.24 -11.30 -5.11
CA ASP A 101 0.04 -12.47 -4.27
C ASP A 101 0.64 -12.02 -2.93
N PRO A 102 0.03 -12.36 -1.78
CA PRO A 102 0.50 -11.95 -0.47
C PRO A 102 1.86 -12.51 -0.08
N ASP A 103 2.30 -13.61 -0.70
CA ASP A 103 3.59 -14.23 -0.40
C ASP A 103 4.74 -13.65 -1.25
N THR A 104 4.45 -12.67 -2.11
CA THR A 104 5.46 -12.01 -2.96
C THR A 104 6.54 -11.32 -2.14
N GLU A 105 7.80 -11.61 -2.47
CA GLU A 105 8.97 -10.91 -1.95
C GLU A 105 9.49 -9.88 -2.95
N TYR A 106 9.72 -8.66 -2.46
CA TYR A 106 10.15 -7.53 -3.30
C TYR A 106 11.61 -7.20 -3.01
N PHE A 107 12.48 -7.63 -3.92
CA PHE A 107 13.92 -7.42 -3.80
C PHE A 107 14.31 -6.03 -4.29
N THR A 108 15.22 -5.40 -3.57
CA THR A 108 15.74 -4.08 -3.93
C THR A 108 16.94 -4.16 -4.86
N VAL A 109 17.06 -3.17 -5.73
CA VAL A 109 18.23 -2.92 -6.60
C VAL A 109 18.92 -1.65 -6.11
N ASN A 110 20.24 -1.72 -5.94
CA ASN A 110 21.07 -0.59 -5.49
C ASN A 110 21.36 0.37 -6.65
N GLU A 111 20.33 1.10 -7.05
CA GLU A 111 20.39 2.15 -8.06
C GLU A 111 19.44 3.27 -7.66
N THR A 112 19.86 4.51 -7.91
CA THR A 112 19.07 5.67 -7.52
C THR A 112 17.79 5.80 -8.34
N TRP A 113 16.65 5.91 -7.68
CA TRP A 113 15.35 6.15 -8.32
C TRP A 113 14.53 7.10 -7.47
N ASN A 114 13.91 8.13 -8.06
CA ASN A 114 13.04 9.08 -7.35
C ASN A 114 13.66 9.63 -6.04
N ASN A 115 14.94 10.02 -6.09
CA ASN A 115 15.74 10.53 -4.96
C ASN A 115 15.87 9.55 -3.78
N ARG A 116 15.88 8.25 -4.09
CA ARG A 116 16.19 7.17 -3.15
C ARG A 116 17.37 6.35 -3.61
N PRO A 117 18.17 5.80 -2.67
CA PRO A 117 19.38 5.05 -3.01
C PRO A 117 19.10 3.69 -3.64
N ASN A 118 17.90 3.12 -3.43
CA ASN A 118 17.48 1.85 -3.98
C ASN A 118 16.11 1.97 -4.66
N TYR A 119 15.75 1.01 -5.50
CA TYR A 119 14.38 0.81 -5.96
C TYR A 119 13.94 -0.65 -5.85
N MET A 120 12.63 -0.88 -5.84
CA MET A 120 12.04 -2.20 -6.08
C MET A 120 10.96 -2.10 -7.16
N GLN A 121 10.60 -3.23 -7.76
CA GLN A 121 9.56 -3.30 -8.79
C GLN A 121 8.32 -3.97 -8.21
N ILE A 122 7.16 -3.38 -8.47
CA ILE A 122 5.88 -3.87 -7.96
C ILE A 122 4.86 -4.04 -9.08
N TYR A 123 3.92 -4.96 -8.91
CA TYR A 123 2.66 -4.91 -9.63
C TYR A 123 1.69 -4.01 -8.87
N LEU A 124 1.21 -2.95 -9.53
CA LEU A 124 0.38 -1.92 -8.94
C LEU A 124 -0.94 -1.75 -9.70
N PRO A 125 -2.02 -2.47 -9.30
CA PRO A 125 -3.30 -2.41 -9.99
C PRO A 125 -3.99 -1.03 -9.92
N SER A 126 -4.90 -0.76 -10.85
CA SER A 126 -5.70 0.46 -10.84
C SER A 126 -6.54 0.59 -9.56
N ARG A 127 -6.60 1.78 -8.96
CA ARG A 127 -7.39 2.12 -7.76
C ARG A 127 -7.03 1.29 -6.52
N THR A 128 -5.74 1.08 -6.28
CA THR A 128 -5.26 0.34 -5.09
C THR A 128 -4.27 1.14 -4.27
N ALA A 129 -4.18 0.80 -2.99
CA ALA A 129 -3.11 1.19 -2.08
C ALA A 129 -2.43 -0.07 -1.55
N ILE A 130 -1.10 -0.14 -1.67
CA ILE A 130 -0.29 -1.24 -1.15
C ILE A 130 0.80 -0.63 -0.27
N VAL A 131 0.99 -1.22 0.90
CA VAL A 131 1.96 -0.78 1.91
C VAL A 131 2.97 -1.89 2.12
N PHE A 132 4.24 -1.54 2.13
CA PHE A 132 5.35 -2.46 2.26
C PHE A 132 6.18 -2.15 3.51
N ALA A 133 6.70 -3.20 4.14
CA ALA A 133 7.72 -3.10 5.18
C ALA A 133 8.93 -3.95 4.79
N LEU A 134 10.10 -3.53 5.26
CA LEU A 134 11.32 -4.32 5.17
C LEU A 134 11.20 -5.52 6.13
N ASN A 135 11.48 -6.74 5.63
CA ASN A 135 11.56 -7.93 6.47
C ASN A 135 12.74 -7.89 7.44
#